data_AF-A0AA88RTL1-F1
#
_entry.id   AF-A0AA88RTL1-F1
#
_cell.length_a   1.000
_cell.length_b   1.000
_cell.length_c   1.000
_cell.angle_alpha   90.00
_cell.angle_beta   90.00
_cell.angle_gamma   90.00
#
_symmetry.space_group_name_H-M   'P 1'
#
loop_
_entity.id
_entity.type
_entity.pdbx_description
1 polymer ?
#
loop_
_entity_poly.entity_id
_entity_poly.type
_entity_poly.pdbx_seq_one_letter_code
_entity_poly.pdbx_strand_id
1 'polypeptide(L)'
;MVYAMISIGVLGFLVWAHHMFTVGLDVDTRAYFTAATMIIAVPTGIKIFSWIATMWGGLSGMPRRIPDYPDAYAGWNALSSSGSYISVVGICRFFVVVTITSSSGNNKRCAPSPWVLEQNSTTPEWMVQSPPAFHTFGELPAIKETKRDT
;
A
#
# COMPACT_ATOMS: atom_id res chain seq x y z
N MET A 1 -3.17 -3.58 -18.89
CA MET A 1 -3.64 -4.39 -17.75
C MET A 1 -2.47 -5.10 -17.08
N VAL A 2 -1.69 -5.92 -17.79
CA VAL A 2 -0.48 -6.57 -17.23
C VAL A 2 0.49 -5.58 -16.55
N TYR A 3 0.91 -4.51 -17.26
CA TYR A 3 1.78 -3.49 -16.66
C TYR A 3 1.18 -2.80 -15.43
N ALA A 4 -0.13 -2.55 -15.41
CA ALA A 4 -0.79 -1.92 -14.26
C ALA A 4 -0.82 -2.86 -13.04
N MET A 5 -1.05 -4.16 -13.25
CA MET A 5 -1.00 -5.16 -12.17
C MET A 5 0.41 -5.30 -11.60
N ILE A 6 1.45 -5.30 -12.46
CA ILE A 6 2.85 -5.31 -12.04
C ILE A 6 3.15 -4.04 -11.23
N SER A 7 2.74 -2.85 -11.71
CA SER A 7 2.97 -1.60 -10.99
C SER A 7 2.28 -1.57 -9.62
N ILE A 8 1.04 -2.07 -9.51
CA ILE A 8 0.33 -2.15 -8.22
C ILE A 8 1.05 -3.11 -7.28
N GLY A 9 1.51 -4.27 -7.76
CA GLY A 9 2.28 -5.23 -6.96
C GLY A 9 3.58 -4.64 -6.43
N VAL A 10 4.33 -3.94 -7.28
CA VAL A 10 5.58 -3.27 -6.89
C VAL A 10 5.33 -2.14 -5.89
N LEU A 11 4.34 -1.28 -6.14
CA LEU A 11 4.00 -0.18 -5.22
C LEU A 11 3.48 -0.70 -3.88
N GLY A 12 2.64 -1.74 -3.88
CA GLY A 12 2.15 -2.39 -2.67
C GLY A 12 3.28 -3.02 -1.86
N PHE A 13 4.22 -3.69 -2.53
CA PHE A 13 5.42 -4.22 -1.88
C PHE A 13 6.31 -3.11 -1.31
N LEU A 14 6.49 -1.99 -2.01
CA LEU A 14 7.27 -0.85 -1.50
C LEU A 14 6.63 -0.20 -0.27
N VAL A 15 5.30 -0.07 -0.24
CA VAL A 15 4.56 0.41 0.94
C VAL A 15 4.71 -0.57 2.10
N TRP A 16 4.57 -1.87 1.84
CA TRP A 16 4.79 -2.92 2.85
C TRP A 16 6.24 -2.94 3.38
N ALA A 17 7.23 -2.89 2.48
CA ALA A 17 8.64 -2.85 2.83
C ALA A 17 9.00 -1.59 3.61
N HIS A 18 8.43 -0.43 3.25
CA HIS A 18 8.53 0.79 4.03
C HIS A 18 8.10 0.55 5.48
N HIS A 19 7.00 -0.17 5.74
CA HIS A 19 6.57 -0.47 7.13
C HIS A 19 7.58 -1.32 7.91
N MET A 20 8.37 -2.18 7.26
CA MET A 20 9.51 -2.84 7.90
C MET A 20 10.67 -1.87 8.20
N PHE A 21 10.81 -0.76 7.46
CA PHE A 21 11.96 0.14 7.56
C PHE A 21 11.63 1.54 8.09
N THR A 22 10.39 1.80 8.50
CA THR A 22 10.08 3.03 9.22
C THR A 22 10.79 3.00 10.56
N VAL A 23 11.77 3.89 10.72
CA VAL A 23 12.13 4.50 12.00
C VAL A 23 10.86 4.77 12.82
N GLY A 24 10.96 4.75 14.14
CA GLY A 24 9.89 5.08 15.09
C GLY A 24 9.37 6.50 14.86
N LEU A 25 8.55 6.65 13.82
CA LEU A 25 7.95 7.88 13.35
C LEU A 25 7.09 8.42 14.49
N ASP A 26 7.20 9.72 14.70
CA ASP A 26 6.33 10.41 15.63
C ASP A 26 4.85 10.23 15.23
N VAL A 27 3.95 10.31 16.21
CA VAL A 27 2.52 10.05 16.01
C VAL A 27 1.96 10.93 14.89
N ASP A 28 2.41 12.18 14.79
CA ASP A 28 1.98 13.13 13.77
C ASP A 28 2.42 12.68 12.37
N THR A 29 3.66 12.24 12.21
CA THR A 29 4.18 11.79 10.91
C THR A 29 3.51 10.50 10.47
N ARG A 30 3.23 9.59 11.41
CA ARG A 30 2.47 8.37 11.14
C ARG A 30 1.03 8.68 10.71
N ALA A 31 0.35 9.61 11.39
CA ALA A 31 -1.00 10.04 11.01
C ALA A 31 -1.02 10.65 9.59
N TYR A 32 -0.03 11.49 9.27
CA TYR A 32 0.14 12.03 7.93
C TYR A 32 0.37 10.97 6.87
N PHE A 33 1.15 9.93 7.16
CA PHE A 33 1.37 8.81 6.26
C PHE A 33 0.09 8.02 6.01
N THR A 34 -0.64 7.65 7.07
CA THR A 34 -1.92 6.93 6.96
C THR A 34 -2.94 7.73 6.16
N ALA A 35 -3.02 9.04 6.37
CA ALA A 35 -3.88 9.91 5.58
C ALA A 35 -3.45 9.93 4.09
N ALA A 36 -2.15 10.03 3.81
CA ALA A 36 -1.65 10.02 2.45
C ALA A 36 -1.94 8.69 1.72
N THR A 37 -1.79 7.55 2.38
CA THR A 37 -2.11 6.23 1.78
C THR A 37 -3.61 6.07 1.56
N MET A 38 -4.47 6.56 2.45
CA MET A 38 -5.92 6.58 2.24
C MET A 38 -6.34 7.46 1.05
N ILE A 39 -5.71 8.63 0.89
CA ILE A 39 -5.95 9.53 -0.26
C ILE A 39 -5.56 8.87 -1.59
N ILE A 40 -4.60 7.96 -1.60
CA ILE A 40 -4.27 7.17 -2.81
C ILE A 40 -5.24 5.99 -2.96
N ALA A 41 -5.44 5.21 -1.90
CA ALA A 41 -6.16 3.95 -1.91
C ALA A 41 -7.62 4.12 -2.31
N VAL A 42 -8.33 5.08 -1.71
CA VAL A 42 -9.77 5.27 -1.95
C VAL A 42 -10.06 5.60 -3.43
N PRO A 43 -9.39 6.59 -4.06
CA PRO A 43 -9.57 6.86 -5.48
C PRO A 43 -9.12 5.72 -6.40
N THR A 44 -8.04 5.01 -6.06
CA THR A 44 -7.65 3.82 -6.85
C THR A 44 -8.69 2.70 -6.77
N GLY A 45 -9.36 2.53 -5.63
CA GLY A 45 -10.50 1.64 -5.47
C GLY A 45 -11.70 2.09 -6.31
N ILE A 46 -11.98 3.39 -6.37
CA ILE A 46 -13.05 3.95 -7.23
C ILE A 46 -12.78 3.65 -8.71
N LYS A 47 -11.51 3.63 -9.17
CA LYS A 47 -11.16 3.27 -10.55
C LYS A 47 -11.53 1.83 -10.92
N ILE A 48 -11.69 0.92 -9.95
CA ILE A 48 -12.16 -0.45 -10.21
C ILE A 48 -13.61 -0.42 -10.74
N PHE A 49 -14.47 0.45 -10.19
CA PHE A 49 -15.83 0.61 -10.69
C PHE A 49 -15.86 1.24 -12.09
N SER A 50 -14.99 2.22 -12.38
CA SER A 50 -14.82 2.73 -13.75
C SER A 50 -14.33 1.65 -14.72
N TRP A 51 -13.45 0.76 -14.27
CA TRP A 51 -12.99 -0.38 -15.08
C TRP A 51 -14.13 -1.36 -15.38
N ILE A 52 -14.96 -1.70 -14.39
CA ILE A 52 -16.16 -2.54 -14.57
C ILE A 52 -17.13 -1.89 -15.56
N ALA A 53 -17.40 -0.59 -15.43
CA ALA A 53 -18.25 0.16 -16.35
C ALA A 53 -17.69 0.13 -17.80
N THR A 54 -16.38 0.25 -17.96
CA THR A 54 -15.72 0.16 -19.28
C THR A 54 -15.76 -1.26 -19.84
N MET A 55 -15.65 -2.29 -18.99
CA MET A 55 -15.80 -3.69 -19.39
C MET A 55 -17.21 -3.97 -19.93
N TRP A 56 -18.23 -3.43 -19.25
CA TRP A 56 -19.62 -3.50 -19.71
C TRP A 56 -19.83 -2.72 -21.02
N GLY A 57 -19.21 -1.54 -21.15
CA GLY A 57 -19.22 -0.77 -22.39
C GLY A 57 -18.53 -1.48 -23.55
N GLY A 58 -17.46 -2.23 -23.28
CA GLY A 58 -16.80 -3.08 -24.28
C GLY A 58 -17.69 -4.22 -24.78
N LEU A 59 -18.48 -4.83 -23.89
CA LEU A 59 -19.50 -5.82 -24.25
C LEU A 59 -20.61 -5.22 -25.13
N SER A 60 -20.95 -3.94 -24.96
CA SER A 60 -21.92 -3.23 -25.80
C SER A 60 -21.32 -2.64 -27.08
N GLY A 61 -20.05 -2.94 -27.39
CA GLY A 61 -19.40 -2.57 -28.64
C GLY A 61 -18.59 -1.27 -28.62
N MET A 62 -18.34 -0.69 -27.44
CA MET A 62 -17.49 0.51 -27.32
C MET A 62 -16.03 0.20 -27.71
N PRO A 63 -15.48 0.85 -28.75
CA PRO A 63 -14.10 0.61 -29.16
C PRO A 63 -13.11 1.24 -28.16
N ARG A 64 -11.92 0.65 -28.01
CA ARG A 64 -10.85 1.26 -27.19
C ARG A 64 -10.19 2.44 -27.91
N ARG A 65 -9.59 3.35 -27.15
CA ARG A 65 -8.77 4.48 -27.65
C ARG A 65 -9.55 5.46 -28.53
N ILE A 66 -10.80 5.71 -28.19
CA ILE A 66 -11.57 6.80 -28.77
C ILE A 66 -11.37 8.04 -27.88
N PRO A 67 -11.00 9.21 -28.45
CA PRO A 67 -10.90 10.46 -27.70
C PRO A 67 -12.24 10.92 -27.12
N ASP A 68 -13.34 10.61 -27.83
CA ASP A 68 -14.70 11.05 -27.53
C ASP A 68 -15.58 9.83 -27.18
N TYR A 69 -16.59 9.99 -26.34
CA TYR A 69 -17.45 8.88 -25.92
C TYR A 69 -18.93 9.29 -25.82
N PRO A 70 -19.87 8.34 -25.95
CA PRO A 70 -21.29 8.61 -25.76
C PRO A 70 -21.58 9.25 -24.40
N ASP A 71 -22.59 10.12 -24.36
CA ASP A 71 -23.06 10.84 -23.19
C ASP A 71 -23.38 9.92 -21.99
N ALA A 72 -23.88 8.72 -22.24
CA ALA A 72 -24.15 7.68 -21.25
C ALA A 72 -22.92 7.31 -20.37
N TYR A 73 -21.71 7.52 -20.87
CA TYR A 73 -20.47 7.23 -20.14
C TYR A 73 -19.82 8.47 -19.50
N ALA A 74 -20.39 9.66 -19.69
CA ALA A 74 -19.80 10.90 -19.21
C ALA A 74 -19.64 10.93 -17.68
N GLY A 75 -20.65 10.45 -16.93
CA GLY A 75 -20.57 10.38 -15.46
C GLY A 75 -19.45 9.46 -14.96
N TRP A 76 -19.30 8.28 -15.59
CA TRP A 76 -18.27 7.31 -15.23
C TRP A 76 -16.86 7.81 -15.52
N ASN A 77 -16.67 8.51 -16.64
CA ASN A 77 -15.40 9.11 -17.01
C ASN A 77 -15.05 10.32 -16.13
N ALA A 78 -16.03 11.15 -15.77
CA ALA A 78 -15.84 12.25 -14.84
C ALA A 78 -15.38 11.76 -13.46
N LEU A 79 -16.01 10.71 -12.93
CA LEU A 79 -15.63 10.08 -11.67
C LEU A 79 -14.24 9.42 -11.73
N SER A 80 -13.90 8.76 -12.84
CA SER A 80 -12.57 8.15 -13.02
C SER A 80 -11.45 9.20 -13.09
N SER A 81 -11.75 10.32 -13.74
CA SER A 81 -10.83 11.44 -13.90
C SER A 81 -10.56 12.15 -12.58
N SER A 82 -11.60 12.45 -11.81
CA SER A 82 -11.45 13.05 -10.47
C SER A 82 -10.62 12.17 -9.55
N GLY A 83 -10.86 10.85 -9.55
CA GLY A 83 -10.08 9.92 -8.77
C GLY A 83 -8.60 9.89 -9.15
N SER A 84 -8.29 10.02 -10.45
CA SER A 84 -6.91 10.05 -10.94
C SER A 84 -6.15 11.31 -10.48
N TYR A 85 -6.79 12.48 -10.46
CA TYR A 85 -6.19 13.71 -9.92
C TYR A 85 -5.89 13.60 -8.41
N ILE A 86 -6.81 13.02 -7.63
CA ILE A 86 -6.62 12.80 -6.19
C ILE A 86 -5.45 11.83 -5.93
N SER A 87 -5.32 10.78 -6.73
CA SER A 87 -4.18 9.86 -6.64
C SER A 87 -2.83 10.56 -6.86
N VAL A 88 -2.74 11.51 -7.81
CA VAL A 88 -1.50 12.25 -8.06
C VAL A 88 -1.10 13.07 -6.83
N VAL A 89 -2.04 13.79 -6.22
CA VAL A 89 -1.79 14.53 -4.97
C VAL A 89 -1.35 13.60 -3.84
N GLY A 90 -1.99 12.44 -3.72
CA GLY A 90 -1.62 11.41 -2.75
C GLY A 90 -0.19 10.90 -2.96
N ILE A 91 0.20 10.60 -4.21
CA ILE A 91 1.56 10.14 -4.55
C ILE A 91 2.59 11.22 -4.22
N CYS A 92 2.35 12.49 -4.56
CA CYS A 92 3.24 13.59 -4.19
C CYS A 92 3.42 13.65 -2.67
N ARG A 93 2.34 13.53 -1.89
CA ARG A 93 2.41 13.55 -0.42
C ARG A 93 3.14 12.33 0.15
N PHE A 94 2.98 11.15 -0.46
CA PHE A 94 3.72 9.95 -0.09
C PHE A 94 5.24 10.17 -0.23
N PHE A 95 5.70 10.69 -1.37
CA PHE A 95 7.13 10.95 -1.57
C PHE A 95 7.68 12.02 -0.63
N VAL A 96 6.89 13.04 -0.27
CA VAL A 96 7.29 14.02 0.77
C VAL A 96 7.49 13.33 2.13
N VAL A 97 6.62 12.41 2.52
CA VAL A 97 6.79 11.68 3.78
C VAL A 97 8.01 10.77 3.72
N VAL A 98 8.27 10.09 2.60
CA VAL A 98 9.47 9.27 2.40
C VAL A 98 10.73 10.12 2.55
N THR A 99 10.81 11.28 1.91
CA THR A 99 12.01 12.13 1.98
C THR A 99 12.24 12.69 3.38
N ILE A 100 11.18 13.14 4.08
CA ILE A 100 11.29 13.60 5.48
C ILE A 100 11.72 12.45 6.39
N THR A 101 11.14 11.26 6.22
CA THR A 101 11.46 10.08 7.04
C THR A 101 12.92 9.65 6.85
N SER A 102 13.41 9.62 5.61
CA SER A 102 14.80 9.27 5.31
C SER A 102 15.81 10.33 5.73
N SER A 103 15.41 11.61 5.82
CA SER A 103 16.30 12.72 6.19
C SER A 103 16.18 13.20 7.64
N SER A 104 15.21 12.68 8.40
CA SER A 104 14.87 13.16 9.75
C SER A 104 16.02 13.02 10.77
N GLY A 105 17.01 12.15 10.52
CA GLY A 105 18.14 11.92 11.44
C GLY A 105 17.73 11.34 12.81
N ASN A 106 16.44 11.04 12.99
CA ASN A 106 15.87 10.55 14.22
C ASN A 106 16.01 9.02 14.27
N ASN A 107 16.98 8.53 15.04
CA ASN A 107 17.36 7.12 15.08
C ASN A 107 16.49 6.27 16.02
N LYS A 108 15.29 6.73 16.37
CA LYS A 108 14.35 5.93 17.17
C LYS A 108 13.97 4.71 16.34
N ARG A 109 14.27 3.51 16.84
CA ARG A 109 13.86 2.26 16.18
C ARG A 109 12.37 2.04 16.44
N CYS A 110 11.64 1.55 15.45
CA CYS A 110 10.28 1.10 15.67
C CYS A 110 10.29 -0.21 16.48
N ALA A 111 9.16 -0.51 17.13
CA ALA A 111 8.97 -1.81 17.74
C ALA A 111 9.10 -2.91 16.67
N PRO A 112 9.53 -4.14 17.02
CA PRO A 112 9.66 -5.27 16.09
C PRO A 112 8.45 -5.47 15.17
N SER A 113 7.27 -5.16 15.69
CA SER A 113 6.01 -5.18 14.97
C SER A 113 5.39 -3.77 14.92
N PRO A 114 5.35 -3.12 13.75
CA PRO A 114 4.77 -1.79 13.59
C PRO A 114 3.22 -1.80 13.68
N TRP A 115 2.62 -2.99 13.64
CA TRP A 115 1.17 -3.21 13.63
C TRP A 115 0.57 -3.51 15.01
N VAL A 116 1.37 -3.51 16.07
CA VAL A 116 0.98 -4.18 17.31
C VAL A 116 0.11 -3.36 18.24
N LEU A 117 -1.11 -3.89 18.47
CA LEU A 117 -1.91 -3.77 19.68
C LEU A 117 -1.62 -4.93 20.68
N GLU A 118 -0.97 -6.03 20.25
CA GLU A 118 -0.71 -7.22 21.06
C GLU A 118 0.72 -7.77 20.88
N GLN A 119 1.38 -8.21 21.96
CA GLN A 119 2.81 -8.58 21.98
C GLN A 119 3.18 -9.85 21.16
N ASN A 120 2.21 -10.53 20.55
CA ASN A 120 2.43 -11.80 19.85
C ASN A 120 2.24 -11.64 18.34
N SER A 121 3.32 -11.80 17.57
CA SER A 121 3.30 -11.71 16.10
C SER A 121 2.69 -12.97 15.47
N THR A 122 1.87 -12.80 14.44
CA THR A 122 1.30 -13.93 13.66
C THR A 122 2.36 -14.69 12.86
N THR A 123 3.43 -14.01 12.46
CA THR A 123 4.47 -14.57 11.59
C THR A 123 5.88 -14.17 12.05
N PRO A 124 6.90 -15.02 11.85
CA PRO A 124 8.24 -14.83 12.44
C PRO A 124 8.98 -13.57 12.01
N GLU A 125 8.68 -13.01 10.83
CA GLU A 125 9.31 -11.80 10.31
C GLU A 125 9.03 -10.54 11.16
N TRP A 126 8.01 -10.58 12.02
CA TRP A 126 7.67 -9.49 12.94
C TRP A 126 8.19 -9.69 14.37
N MET A 127 8.96 -10.76 14.61
CA MET A 127 9.67 -10.98 15.88
C MET A 127 11.02 -10.25 15.94
N VAL A 128 11.50 -9.75 14.81
CA VAL A 128 12.84 -9.16 14.70
C VAL A 128 12.81 -7.64 14.74
N GLN A 129 13.89 -7.05 15.23
CA GLN A 129 14.04 -5.60 15.25
C GLN A 129 14.15 -5.02 13.83
N SER A 130 13.79 -3.74 13.67
CA SER A 130 13.98 -3.00 12.43
C SER A 130 15.11 -1.96 12.55
N PRO A 131 16.07 -1.92 11.60
CA PRO A 131 16.27 -2.91 10.55
C PRO A 131 16.75 -4.27 11.12
N PRO A 132 16.50 -5.39 10.42
CA PRO A 132 16.99 -6.70 10.84
C PRO A 132 18.51 -6.70 11.02
N ALA A 133 18.99 -7.39 12.06
CA ALA A 133 20.42 -7.60 12.25
C ALA A 133 20.99 -8.48 11.12
N PHE A 134 22.30 -8.39 10.87
CA PHE A 134 22.98 -9.18 9.83
C PHE A 134 22.74 -10.69 10.00
N HIS A 135 22.75 -11.16 11.25
CA HIS A 135 22.20 -12.46 11.62
C HIS A 135 20.81 -12.24 12.23
N THR A 136 19.79 -12.42 11.40
CA THR A 136 18.38 -12.08 11.69
C THR A 136 17.87 -12.68 13.00
N PHE A 137 18.27 -13.93 13.29
CA PHE A 137 18.03 -14.60 14.56
C PHE A 137 19.37 -15.02 15.16
N GLY A 138 19.64 -14.60 16.40
CA GLY A 138 20.77 -15.12 17.18
C GLY A 138 20.53 -16.56 17.64
N GLU A 139 19.27 -16.87 17.96
CA GLU A 139 18.78 -18.21 18.28
C GLU A 139 17.47 -18.47 17.52
N LEU A 140 17.29 -19.69 17.02
CA LEU A 140 16.10 -20.04 16.23
C LEU A 140 14.85 -20.07 17.14
N PRO A 141 13.71 -19.51 16.70
CA PRO A 141 12.48 -19.57 17.46
C PRO A 141 11.99 -21.02 17.59
N ALA A 142 11.61 -21.40 18.81
CA ALA A 142 11.10 -22.73 19.08
C ALA A 142 9.69 -22.91 18.49
N ILE A 143 9.47 -24.03 17.79
CA ILE A 143 8.16 -24.42 17.28
C ILE A 143 7.58 -25.45 18.25
N LYS A 144 6.36 -25.19 18.74
CA LYS A 144 5.63 -26.17 19.54
C LYS A 144 5.03 -27.23 18.62
N GLU A 145 5.48 -28.47 18.78
CA GLU A 145 4.94 -29.62 18.06
C GLU A 145 3.47 -29.84 18.40
N THR A 146 2.67 -30.22 17.40
CA THR A 146 1.30 -30.66 17.60
C THR A 146 1.29 -32.06 18.23
N LYS A 147 0.26 -32.38 19.01
CA LYS A 147 0.09 -33.72 19.59
C LYS A 147 0.11 -34.76 18.46
N ARG A 148 1.04 -35.72 18.52
CA ARG A 148 1.02 -36.86 17.60
C ARG A 148 -0.07 -37.81 18.06
N ASP A 149 -1.07 -38.01 17.22
CA ASP A 149 -2.06 -39.06 17.41
C ASP A 149 -1.42 -40.39 16.99
N THR A 150 -0.69 -41.00 17.94
CA THR A 150 -0.28 -42.41 17.90
C THR A 150 -0.91 -43.14 19.06
#